data_AF-A0A7C6IHS9-F1
#
_entry.id   AF-A0A7C6IHS9-F1
#
_cell.length_a   1.000
_cell.length_b   1.000
_cell.length_c   1.000
_cell.angle_alpha   90.00
_cell.angle_beta   90.00
_cell.angle_gamma   90.00
#
_symmetry.space_group_name_H-M   'P 1'
#
loop_
_entity.id
_entity.type
_entity.pdbx_description
1 polymer ?
#
loop_
_entity_poly.entity_id
_entity_poly.type
_entity_poly.pdbx_seq_one_letter_code
_entity_poly.pdbx_strand_id
1 'polypeptide(L)'
;MVNGDKYPIKYAVMEICEQTGWTPGLHELGREYEVVANIVSKVYLVSETTKYLGDGTSKKEYSIVFPYQILMDINKRKIPEFNFYGQCYNAEKVEQVFESYDDAKKIANQKNDNLRSNILTYYIFNKDWLKKTKEAQNDFDKKLSGYLDFEQLILSLEDDMVVNGLRESGPVKKLQIK
;
A
#
# COMPACT_ATOMS: atom_id res chain seq x y z
N MET A 1 -1.53 2.49 -26.97
CA MET A 1 -1.07 3.28 -25.82
C MET A 1 -2.26 3.46 -24.90
N VAL A 2 -2.28 2.75 -23.77
CA VAL A 2 -3.28 2.99 -22.72
C VAL A 2 -2.68 4.10 -21.86
N ASN A 3 -3.21 5.31 -21.98
CA ASN A 3 -2.71 6.45 -21.21
C ASN A 3 -3.24 6.32 -19.78
N GLY A 4 -2.33 6.13 -18.80
CA GLY A 4 -2.66 6.29 -17.38
C GLY A 4 -3.19 7.69 -17.02
N ASP A 5 -3.04 8.64 -17.94
CA ASP A 5 -3.38 10.07 -17.85
C ASP A 5 -4.89 10.37 -17.72
N LYS A 6 -5.77 9.36 -17.73
CA LYS A 6 -7.23 9.53 -17.68
C LYS A 6 -7.88 9.22 -16.32
N TYR A 7 -7.12 8.68 -15.37
CA TYR A 7 -7.68 8.21 -14.11
C TYR A 7 -7.50 9.23 -12.99
N PRO A 8 -8.53 9.50 -12.17
CA PRO A 8 -8.38 10.30 -10.97
C PRO A 8 -7.31 9.69 -10.06
N ILE A 9 -6.41 10.52 -9.56
CA ILE A 9 -5.42 10.11 -8.57
C ILE A 9 -6.04 10.31 -7.19
N LYS A 10 -5.93 9.28 -6.36
CA LYS A 10 -6.35 9.29 -4.95
C LYS A 10 -5.23 8.72 -4.09
N TYR A 11 -5.45 8.69 -2.79
CA TYR A 11 -4.59 8.02 -1.83
C TYR A 11 -5.29 6.78 -1.28
N ALA A 12 -4.54 5.71 -1.08
CA ALA A 12 -5.03 4.51 -0.42
C ALA A 12 -3.95 3.93 0.49
N VAL A 13 -4.37 3.12 1.45
CA VAL A 13 -3.44 2.36 2.28
C VAL A 13 -2.99 1.12 1.51
N MET A 14 -1.69 1.01 1.27
CA MET A 14 -1.04 -0.17 0.71
C MET A 14 -0.58 -1.08 1.85
N GLU A 15 -1.02 -2.33 1.80
CA GLU A 15 -0.59 -3.36 2.74
C GLU A 15 0.70 -3.99 2.24
N ILE A 16 1.73 -4.00 3.09
CA ILE A 16 3.03 -4.59 2.78
C ILE A 16 3.04 -6.00 3.35
N CYS A 17 3.05 -6.98 2.45
CA CYS A 17 3.09 -8.39 2.82
C CYS A 17 4.51 -8.94 2.69
N GLU A 18 5.01 -9.57 3.75
CA GLU A 18 6.26 -10.34 3.72
C GLU A 18 5.98 -11.82 3.96
N GLN A 19 6.89 -12.67 3.48
CA GLN A 19 6.86 -14.07 3.87
C GLN A 19 7.27 -14.18 5.34
N THR A 20 6.37 -14.62 6.21
CA THR A 20 6.62 -14.76 7.65
C THR A 20 6.85 -16.21 8.07
N GLY A 21 6.50 -17.18 7.22
CA GLY A 21 6.60 -18.59 7.58
C GLY A 21 6.40 -19.57 6.42
N TRP A 22 6.11 -20.81 6.83
CA TRP A 22 5.79 -21.92 5.96
C TRP A 22 4.60 -22.69 6.52
N THR A 23 3.61 -22.96 5.68
CA THR A 23 2.44 -23.77 6.03
C THR A 23 2.58 -25.17 5.41
N PRO A 24 2.08 -26.24 6.08
CA PRO A 24 2.00 -27.56 5.47
C PRO A 24 1.01 -27.54 4.30
N GLY A 25 1.47 -27.76 3.08
CA GLY A 25 0.63 -27.96 1.90
C GLY A 25 0.42 -29.45 1.60
N LEU A 26 -0.51 -29.74 0.69
CA LEU A 26 -0.90 -31.11 0.33
C LEU A 26 0.29 -31.94 -0.22
N HIS A 27 1.28 -31.29 -0.83
CA HIS A 27 2.47 -31.92 -1.42
C HIS A 27 3.81 -31.21 -1.16
N GLU A 28 3.83 -29.98 -0.64
CA GLU A 28 5.04 -29.19 -0.32
C GLU A 28 4.76 -28.15 0.78
N LEU A 29 5.81 -27.47 1.29
CA LEU A 29 5.64 -26.30 2.17
C LEU A 29 5.10 -25.11 1.37
N GLY A 30 3.91 -24.64 1.72
CA GLY A 30 3.36 -23.38 1.23
C GLY A 30 4.04 -22.20 1.91
N ARG A 31 4.21 -21.09 1.21
CA ARG A 31 4.71 -19.85 1.83
C ARG A 31 3.57 -19.17 2.59
N GLU A 32 3.83 -18.80 3.82
CA GLU A 32 2.92 -17.97 4.63
C GLU A 32 3.29 -16.51 4.44
N TYR A 33 2.30 -15.69 4.12
CA TYR A 33 2.45 -14.25 3.95
C TYR A 33 1.53 -13.52 4.92
N GLU A 34 2.08 -12.54 5.62
CA GLU A 34 1.32 -11.68 6.53
C GLU A 34 1.59 -10.22 6.22
N VAL A 35 0.62 -9.36 6.56
CA VAL A 35 0.79 -7.91 6.51
C VAL A 35 1.74 -7.49 7.63
N VAL A 36 2.91 -6.99 7.26
CA VAL A 36 3.95 -6.54 8.21
C VAL A 36 4.01 -5.03 8.38
N ALA A 37 3.41 -4.26 7.47
CA ALA A 37 3.28 -2.82 7.57
C ALA A 37 2.18 -2.29 6.66
N ASN A 38 1.73 -1.07 6.93
CA ASN A 38 0.81 -0.32 6.11
C ASN A 38 1.42 1.04 5.79
N ILE A 39 1.47 1.39 4.51
CA ILE A 39 1.93 2.70 4.06
C ILE A 39 0.87 3.37 3.19
N VAL A 40 0.97 4.67 3.00
CA VAL A 40 0.13 5.38 2.05
C VAL A 40 0.75 5.31 0.67
N SER A 41 -0.07 5.14 -0.36
CA SER A 41 0.38 5.31 -1.75
C SER A 41 -0.63 6.12 -2.53
N LYS A 42 -0.12 6.85 -3.53
CA LYS A 42 -0.95 7.36 -4.63
C LYS A 42 -1.47 6.18 -5.44
N VAL A 43 -2.68 6.29 -5.96
CA VAL A 43 -3.35 5.24 -6.74
C VAL A 43 -4.12 5.83 -7.90
N TYR A 44 -4.25 5.06 -8.98
CA TYR A 44 -5.24 5.33 -10.03
C TYR A 44 -6.58 4.76 -9.60
N LEU A 45 -7.61 5.62 -9.49
CA LEU A 45 -8.98 5.18 -9.27
C LEU A 45 -9.61 4.77 -10.61
N VAL A 46 -9.89 3.48 -10.77
CA VAL A 46 -10.45 2.90 -12.01
C VAL A 46 -11.96 2.95 -12.01
N SER A 47 -12.59 2.57 -10.89
CA SER A 47 -14.05 2.59 -10.75
C SER A 47 -14.49 2.61 -9.29
N GLU A 48 -15.69 3.13 -9.04
CA GLU A 48 -16.39 3.04 -7.77
C GLU A 48 -17.65 2.18 -7.95
N THR A 49 -17.92 1.28 -7.00
CA THR A 49 -19.11 0.41 -7.01
C THR A 49 -19.77 0.45 -5.65
N THR A 50 -21.07 0.73 -5.63
CA THR A 50 -21.90 0.60 -4.43
C THR A 50 -22.57 -0.77 -4.42
N LYS A 51 -22.30 -1.57 -3.40
CA LYS A 51 -22.97 -2.86 -3.16
C LYS A 51 -24.05 -2.68 -2.10
N TYR A 52 -25.26 -3.15 -2.38
CA TYR A 52 -26.35 -3.18 -1.41
C TYR A 52 -26.38 -4.55 -0.74
N LEU A 53 -26.41 -4.57 0.59
CA LEU A 53 -26.42 -5.78 1.40
C LEU A 53 -27.86 -6.18 1.74
N GLY A 54 -28.06 -7.45 2.11
CA GLY A 54 -29.39 -8.00 2.42
C GLY A 54 -30.06 -7.38 3.64
N ASP A 55 -29.31 -6.68 4.48
CA ASP A 55 -29.79 -5.91 5.63
C ASP A 55 -30.24 -4.47 5.26
N GLY A 56 -30.20 -4.12 3.97
CA GLY A 56 -30.57 -2.80 3.46
C GLY A 56 -29.45 -1.75 3.57
N THR A 57 -28.28 -2.10 4.12
CA THR A 57 -27.12 -1.21 4.12
C THR A 57 -26.42 -1.21 2.77
N SER A 58 -25.53 -0.23 2.55
CA SER A 58 -24.69 -0.18 1.35
C SER A 58 -23.23 -0.03 1.71
N LYS A 59 -22.36 -0.65 0.91
CA LYS A 59 -20.91 -0.61 1.05
C LYS A 59 -20.30 -0.14 -0.26
N LYS A 60 -19.38 0.83 -0.18
CA LYS A 60 -18.57 1.24 -1.33
C LYS A 60 -17.38 0.31 -1.48
N GLU A 61 -17.07 -0.04 -2.73
CA GLU A 61 -15.87 -0.76 -3.14
C GLU A 61 -15.24 0.02 -4.29
N TYR A 62 -13.94 0.28 -4.17
CA TYR A 62 -13.17 1.02 -5.15
C TYR A 62 -12.20 0.07 -5.84
N SER A 63 -12.12 0.17 -7.17
CA SER A 63 -11.11 -0.53 -7.97
C SER A 63 -9.96 0.42 -8.20
N ILE A 64 -8.77 0.08 -7.70
CA ILE A 64 -7.58 0.93 -7.72
C ILE A 64 -6.38 0.22 -8.31
N VAL A 65 -5.43 0.97 -8.85
CA VAL A 65 -4.12 0.43 -9.27
C VAL A 65 -3.04 1.17 -8.52
N PHE A 66 -2.21 0.41 -7.79
CA PHE A 66 -0.98 0.92 -7.22
C PHE A 66 0.09 1.05 -8.30
N PRO A 67 0.54 2.28 -8.61
CA PRO A 67 1.53 2.53 -9.65
C PRO A 67 2.92 2.02 -9.27
N TYR A 68 3.22 2.01 -7.98
CA TYR A 68 4.51 1.59 -7.42
C TYR A 68 4.29 0.45 -6.43
N GLN A 69 5.23 -0.49 -6.39
CA GLN A 69 5.24 -1.56 -5.41
C GLN A 69 6.65 -1.72 -4.83
N ILE A 70 6.70 -2.20 -3.59
CA ILE A 70 7.96 -2.54 -2.93
C ILE A 70 8.70 -3.60 -3.75
N LEU A 71 10.02 -3.44 -3.88
CA LEU A 71 10.93 -4.27 -4.69
C LEU A 71 10.76 -4.16 -6.22
N MET A 72 9.83 -3.35 -6.72
CA MET A 72 9.83 -3.01 -8.14
C MET A 72 10.83 -1.89 -8.44
N ASP A 73 11.37 -1.92 -9.66
CA ASP A 73 12.08 -0.78 -10.22
C ASP A 73 11.14 0.43 -10.22
N ILE A 74 11.48 1.46 -9.46
CA ILE A 74 10.66 2.67 -9.31
C ILE A 74 10.43 3.36 -10.67
N ASN A 75 11.32 3.12 -11.65
CA ASN A 75 11.17 3.62 -13.02
C ASN A 75 10.12 2.85 -13.83
N LYS A 76 9.62 1.71 -13.33
CA LYS A 76 8.64 0.84 -14.00
C LYS A 76 7.29 0.93 -13.29
N ARG A 77 6.61 2.04 -13.55
CA ARG A 77 5.26 2.30 -13.04
C ARG A 77 4.23 1.35 -13.67
N LYS A 78 3.32 0.82 -12.84
CA LYS A 78 2.09 0.16 -13.33
C LYS A 78 1.04 1.20 -13.71
N ILE A 79 0.32 0.92 -14.79
CA ILE A 79 -0.86 1.68 -15.21
C ILE A 79 -2.07 0.73 -15.25
N PRO A 80 -3.31 1.23 -15.20
CA PRO A 80 -4.48 0.38 -15.39
C PRO A 80 -4.44 -0.37 -16.72
N GLU A 81 -4.55 -1.70 -16.66
CA GLU A 81 -4.48 -2.60 -17.81
C GLU A 81 -5.79 -3.40 -17.92
N PHE A 82 -6.36 -3.41 -19.13
CA PHE A 82 -7.69 -3.95 -19.37
C PHE A 82 -7.63 -5.19 -20.25
N ASN A 83 -8.44 -6.18 -19.93
CA ASN A 83 -8.67 -7.33 -20.80
C ASN A 83 -9.63 -6.96 -21.96
N PHE A 84 -9.86 -7.91 -22.86
CA PHE A 84 -10.77 -7.74 -24.01
C PHE A 84 -12.21 -7.37 -23.60
N TYR A 85 -12.64 -7.71 -22.37
CA TYR A 85 -13.97 -7.41 -21.83
C TYR A 85 -14.05 -6.05 -21.13
N GLY A 86 -12.99 -5.23 -21.19
CA GLY A 86 -12.96 -3.92 -20.54
C GLY A 86 -12.84 -3.98 -19.02
N GLN A 87 -12.39 -5.10 -18.46
CA GLN A 87 -12.13 -5.23 -17.02
C GLN A 87 -10.65 -4.95 -16.74
N CYS A 88 -10.38 -4.08 -15.76
CA CYS A 88 -9.02 -3.81 -15.31
C CYS A 88 -8.50 -5.01 -14.52
N TYR A 89 -7.61 -5.81 -15.11
CA TYR A 89 -7.19 -7.08 -14.50
C TYR A 89 -6.08 -6.93 -13.46
N ASN A 90 -5.38 -5.79 -13.46
CA ASN A 90 -4.33 -5.47 -12.50
C ASN A 90 -4.80 -4.50 -11.40
N ALA A 91 -6.11 -4.26 -11.31
CA ALA A 91 -6.71 -3.47 -10.25
C ALA A 91 -7.00 -4.30 -9.01
N GLU A 92 -6.77 -3.71 -7.85
CA GLU A 92 -7.12 -4.21 -6.54
C GLU A 92 -8.42 -3.58 -6.06
N LYS A 93 -9.21 -4.32 -5.28
CA LYS A 93 -10.45 -3.84 -4.69
C LYS A 93 -10.21 -3.43 -3.25
N VAL A 94 -10.52 -2.17 -2.93
CA VAL A 94 -10.39 -1.63 -1.58
C VAL A 94 -11.67 -0.98 -1.11
N GLU A 95 -11.85 -0.91 0.21
CA GLU A 95 -13.04 -0.32 0.83
C GLU A 95 -12.93 1.20 1.01
N GLN A 96 -11.70 1.73 1.01
CA GLN A 96 -11.42 3.12 1.33
C GLN A 96 -10.39 3.70 0.36
N VAL A 97 -10.71 4.87 -0.18
CA VAL A 97 -9.81 5.76 -0.91
C VAL A 97 -10.01 7.16 -0.37
N PHE A 98 -8.95 7.97 -0.41
CA PHE A 98 -8.90 9.27 0.21
C PHE A 98 -8.50 10.34 -0.81
N GLU A 99 -9.07 11.53 -0.66
CA GLU A 99 -8.65 12.70 -1.42
C GLU A 99 -7.31 13.24 -0.94
N SER A 100 -7.03 13.10 0.36
CA SER A 100 -5.84 13.64 1.01
C SER A 100 -4.91 12.53 1.48
N TYR A 101 -3.61 12.80 1.40
CA TYR A 101 -2.58 11.96 2.01
C TYR A 101 -2.79 11.86 3.52
N ASP A 102 -3.08 12.97 4.20
CA ASP A 102 -3.21 13.02 5.66
C ASP A 102 -4.33 12.12 6.19
N ASP A 103 -5.47 12.03 5.49
CA ASP A 103 -6.55 11.14 5.91
C ASP A 103 -6.22 9.66 5.68
N ALA A 104 -5.57 9.34 4.55
CA ALA A 104 -5.04 7.99 4.34
C ALA A 104 -3.98 7.65 5.40
N LYS A 105 -3.16 8.62 5.81
CA LYS A 105 -2.09 8.43 6.78
C LYS A 105 -2.62 8.12 8.17
N LYS A 106 -3.71 8.76 8.59
CA LYS A 106 -4.39 8.42 9.86
C LYS A 106 -4.80 6.94 9.89
N ILE A 107 -5.37 6.44 8.80
CA ILE A 107 -5.79 5.04 8.70
C ILE A 107 -4.59 4.08 8.65
N ALA A 108 -3.56 4.41 7.88
CA ALA A 108 -2.32 3.62 7.83
C ALA A 108 -1.67 3.52 9.23
N ASN A 109 -1.58 4.64 9.95
CA ASN A 109 -1.05 4.66 11.31
C ASN A 109 -1.91 3.83 12.27
N GLN A 110 -3.24 3.96 12.21
CA GLN A 110 -4.14 3.14 13.02
C GLN A 110 -3.95 1.64 12.76
N LYS A 111 -3.81 1.22 11.48
CA LYS A 111 -3.52 -0.18 11.14
C LYS A 111 -2.16 -0.63 11.67
N ASN A 112 -1.14 0.22 11.60
CA ASN A 112 0.19 -0.10 12.13
C ASN A 112 0.21 -0.18 13.66
N ASP A 113 -0.53 0.68 14.36
CA ASP A 113 -0.68 0.60 15.81
C ASP A 113 -1.35 -0.71 16.24
N ASN A 114 -2.32 -1.19 15.45
CA ASN A 114 -2.95 -2.50 15.65
C ASN A 114 -1.96 -3.65 15.41
N LEU A 115 -1.18 -3.61 14.33
CA LEU A 115 -0.12 -4.61 14.07
C LEU A 115 0.89 -4.65 15.22
N ARG A 116 1.37 -3.48 15.64
CA ARG A 116 2.33 -3.31 16.74
C ARG A 116 1.78 -3.82 18.07
N SER A 117 0.49 -3.62 18.32
CA SER A 117 -0.18 -4.12 19.53
C SER A 117 -0.36 -5.64 19.49
N ASN A 118 -0.66 -6.21 18.32
CA ASN A 118 -0.83 -7.66 18.15
C ASN A 118 0.47 -8.46 18.32
N ILE A 119 1.65 -7.84 18.22
CA ILE A 119 2.93 -8.46 18.60
C ILE A 119 2.87 -9.02 20.02
N LEU A 120 2.12 -8.38 20.92
CA LEU A 120 1.95 -8.81 22.31
C LEU A 120 1.24 -10.15 22.44
N THR A 121 0.34 -10.47 21.51
CA THR A 121 -0.51 -11.67 21.55
C THR A 121 0.29 -12.96 21.37
N TYR A 122 1.46 -12.89 20.73
CA TYR A 122 2.27 -14.06 20.39
C TYR A 122 3.31 -14.47 21.44
N TYR A 123 3.59 -13.62 22.44
CA TYR A 123 4.59 -13.92 23.46
C TYR A 123 3.96 -14.48 24.74
N ILE A 124 4.32 -15.72 25.09
CA ILE A 124 3.95 -16.35 26.37
C ILE A 124 4.51 -15.51 27.52
N PHE A 125 3.66 -15.16 28.48
CA PHE A 125 4.04 -14.41 29.67
C PHE A 125 5.05 -15.22 30.50
N ASN A 126 6.32 -14.81 30.48
CA ASN A 126 7.43 -15.38 31.24
C ASN A 126 8.35 -14.26 31.73
N LYS A 127 9.42 -14.60 32.48
CA LYS A 127 10.33 -13.60 33.07
C LYS A 127 10.97 -12.66 32.04
N ASP A 128 11.13 -13.09 30.79
CA ASP A 128 11.74 -12.31 29.71
C ASP A 128 10.70 -11.65 28.80
N TRP A 129 9.40 -11.83 29.07
CA TRP A 129 8.31 -11.38 28.20
C TRP A 129 8.41 -9.89 27.89
N LEU A 130 8.61 -9.05 28.91
CA LEU A 130 8.69 -7.60 28.73
C LEU A 130 9.86 -7.20 27.82
N LYS A 131 10.99 -7.91 27.94
CA LYS A 131 12.19 -7.65 27.14
C LYS A 131 11.96 -8.06 25.68
N LYS A 132 11.49 -9.29 25.45
CA LYS A 132 11.22 -9.83 24.11
C LYS A 132 10.15 -9.03 23.36
N THR A 133 9.11 -8.62 24.06
CA THR A 133 8.08 -7.72 23.53
C THR A 133 8.66 -6.39 23.06
N LYS A 134 9.49 -5.74 23.88
CA LYS A 134 10.13 -4.47 23.51
C LYS A 134 11.06 -4.63 22.32
N GLU A 135 11.84 -5.71 22.28
CA GLU A 135 12.71 -6.04 21.15
C GLU A 135 11.88 -6.20 19.87
N ALA A 136 10.79 -6.97 19.91
CA ALA A 136 9.91 -7.16 18.76
C ALA A 136 9.21 -5.87 18.30
N GLN A 137 8.79 -5.01 19.23
CA GLN A 137 8.22 -3.69 18.89
C GLN A 137 9.27 -2.79 18.24
N ASN A 138 10.51 -2.78 18.75
CA ASN A 138 11.59 -2.00 18.14
C ASN A 138 11.94 -2.52 16.75
N ASP A 139 11.94 -3.85 16.54
CA ASP A 139 12.17 -4.46 15.23
C ASP A 139 11.05 -4.08 14.25
N PHE A 140 9.80 -4.07 14.69
CA PHE A 140 8.67 -3.56 13.91
C PHE A 140 8.85 -2.08 13.56
N ASP A 141 9.16 -1.23 14.54
CA ASP A 141 9.32 0.22 14.33
C ASP A 141 10.48 0.49 13.33
N LYS A 142 11.57 -0.29 13.41
CA LYS A 142 12.70 -0.22 12.47
C LYS A 142 12.30 -0.65 11.06
N LYS A 143 11.55 -1.74 10.90
CA LYS A 143 11.04 -2.18 9.59
C LYS A 143 10.10 -1.13 9.00
N LEU A 144 9.15 -0.65 9.80
CA LEU A 144 8.19 0.38 9.39
C LEU A 144 8.90 1.62 8.88
N SER A 145 9.95 2.09 9.56
CA SER A 145 10.76 3.22 9.09
C SER A 145 11.29 3.03 7.66
N GLY A 146 11.78 1.83 7.33
CA GLY A 146 12.26 1.54 5.97
C GLY A 146 11.17 1.63 4.90
N TYR A 147 9.94 1.23 5.23
CA TYR A 147 8.80 1.39 4.32
C TYR A 147 8.29 2.83 4.26
N LEU A 148 8.43 3.60 5.34
CA LEU A 148 8.11 5.02 5.34
C LEU A 148 9.05 5.82 4.43
N ASP A 149 10.32 5.43 4.33
CA ASP A 149 11.24 6.02 3.35
C ASP A 149 10.74 5.77 1.90
N PHE A 150 10.22 4.57 1.64
CA PHE A 150 9.61 4.23 0.35
C PHE A 150 8.30 4.99 0.10
N GLU A 151 7.46 5.16 1.12
CA GLU A 151 6.26 6.00 1.07
C GLU A 151 6.62 7.43 0.65
N GLN A 152 7.61 8.04 1.30
CA GLN A 152 8.07 9.40 0.95
C GLN A 152 8.63 9.46 -0.47
N LEU A 153 9.33 8.43 -0.93
CA LEU A 153 9.78 8.35 -2.32
C LEU A 153 8.58 8.36 -3.28
N ILE A 154 7.56 7.52 -3.07
CA ILE A 154 6.33 7.51 -3.90
C ILE A 154 5.64 8.87 -3.90
N LEU A 155 5.56 9.49 -2.72
CA LEU A 155 4.96 10.82 -2.58
C LEU A 155 5.75 11.88 -3.33
N SER A 156 7.07 11.77 -3.41
CA SER A 156 7.89 12.75 -4.15
C SER A 156 7.74 12.67 -5.68
N LEU A 157 7.23 11.55 -6.23
CA LEU A 157 7.03 11.33 -7.66
C LEU A 157 5.74 11.98 -8.20
N GLU A 158 5.37 13.17 -7.71
CA GLU A 158 4.13 13.90 -8.04
C GLU A 158 3.96 14.18 -9.53
N ASP A 159 5.03 14.59 -10.21
CA ASP A 159 4.98 15.02 -11.61
C ASP A 159 4.80 13.86 -12.61
N ASP A 160 5.07 12.62 -12.19
CA ASP A 160 5.04 11.48 -13.12
C ASP A 160 3.62 10.98 -13.39
N MET A 161 2.68 11.21 -12.48
CA MET A 161 1.33 10.61 -12.54
C MET A 161 0.28 11.47 -13.25
N VAL A 162 0.55 12.76 -13.54
CA VAL A 162 -0.35 13.70 -14.24
C VAL A 162 0.37 14.42 -15.36
N VAL A 163 -0.16 14.36 -16.60
CA VAL A 163 0.17 15.33 -17.64
C VAL A 163 -1.14 15.92 -18.20
N ASN A 164 -1.57 17.06 -17.65
CA ASN A 164 -2.35 18.00 -18.44
C ASN A 164 -1.36 18.89 -19.19
N GLY A 165 -1.54 19.01 -20.50
CA GLY A 165 -0.73 19.90 -21.33
C GLY A 165 -0.89 21.34 -20.87
N LEU A 166 0.04 21.81 -20.05
CA LEU A 166 0.56 23.18 -19.95
C LEU A 166 1.85 23.07 -19.15
N ARG A 167 2.96 22.98 -19.90
CA ARG A 167 4.31 23.09 -19.37
C ARG A 167 4.47 24.43 -18.68
N GLU A 168 5.00 24.41 -17.46
CA GLU A 168 6.12 25.29 -17.12
C GLU A 168 7.27 24.41 -16.65
N SER A 169 8.31 24.36 -17.47
CA SER A 169 9.56 23.67 -17.17
C SER A 169 10.28 24.37 -16.02
N GLY A 170 10.16 23.84 -14.80
CA GLY A 170 11.05 24.14 -13.69
C GLY A 170 12.27 23.21 -13.69
N PRO A 171 13.48 23.67 -13.31
CA PRO A 171 14.67 22.85 -13.42
C PRO A 171 14.66 21.71 -12.39
N VAL A 172 14.78 20.47 -12.89
CA VAL A 172 15.05 19.27 -12.08
C VAL A 172 16.38 19.46 -11.36
N LYS A 173 16.33 19.63 -10.03
CA LYS A 173 17.54 19.60 -9.19
C LYS A 173 18.05 18.17 -9.13
N LYS A 174 19.15 17.90 -9.84
CA LYS A 174 19.96 16.69 -9.65
C LYS A 174 20.49 16.68 -8.21
N LEU A 175 20.05 15.72 -7.41
CA LEU A 175 20.71 15.38 -6.15
C LEU A 175 22.10 14.82 -6.47
N GLN A 176 23.14 15.61 -6.18
CA GLN A 176 24.50 15.10 -6.12
C GLN A 176 24.67 14.39 -4.79
N ILE A 177 24.89 13.07 -4.86
CA ILE A 177 25.34 12.28 -3.72
C ILE A 177 26.86 12.56 -3.60
N LYS A 178 27.27 13.06 -2.44
CA LYS A 178 28.69 13.19 -2.04
C LYS A 178 29.14 11.94 -1.31
#